data_AF-A0A4R4IDT2-F1
#
_entry.id   AF-A0A4R4IDT2-F1
#
_cell.length_a   1.000
_cell.length_b   1.000
_cell.length_c   1.000
_cell.angle_alpha   90.00
_cell.angle_beta   90.00
_cell.angle_gamma   90.00
#
_symmetry.space_group_name_H-M   'P 1'
#
loop_
_entity.id
_entity.type
_entity.pdbx_description
1 polymer ?
#
loop_
_entity_poly.entity_id
_entity_poly.type
_entity_poly.pdbx_seq_one_letter_code
_entity_poly.pdbx_strand_id
1 'polypeptide(L)'
;MHYVEIVAMLVVVQYLFFTTLVGRARGRYGVKAPAVTGHEGFERVYRVQMNTLELMVALLPSLFVAARFWPAEWVAGIGAVYLVGRFIYWRAYVAAPAGRGLGFGLSMLPVLALLLMALAGAILR
;
A
#
# COMPACT_ATOMS: atom_id res chain seq x y z
N MET A 1 22.26 -5.98 -6.82
CA MET A 1 21.59 -4.76 -6.32
C MET A 1 20.39 -5.20 -5.48
N HIS A 2 20.17 -4.61 -4.30
CA HIS A 2 19.14 -5.01 -3.34
C HIS A 2 17.75 -4.41 -3.67
N TYR A 3 17.26 -4.67 -4.89
CA TYR A 3 16.05 -4.00 -5.40
C TYR A 3 14.79 -4.33 -4.59
N VAL A 4 14.65 -5.58 -4.15
CA VAL A 4 13.49 -6.04 -3.39
C VAL A 4 13.44 -5.37 -2.02
N GLU A 5 14.58 -5.29 -1.34
CA GLU A 5 14.73 -4.69 -0.03
C GLU A 5 14.50 -3.17 -0.10
N ILE A 6 15.01 -2.50 -1.14
CA ILE A 6 14.74 -1.08 -1.39
C ILE A 6 13.24 -0.85 -1.57
N VAL A 7 12.57 -1.64 -2.42
CA VAL A 7 11.11 -1.51 -2.64
C VAL A 7 10.33 -1.79 -1.36
N ALA A 8 10.70 -2.82 -0.60
CA ALA A 8 10.07 -3.14 0.68
C ALA A 8 10.17 -1.97 1.66
N MET A 9 11.35 -1.34 1.79
CA MET A 9 11.54 -0.20 2.68
C MET A 9 10.80 1.05 2.19
N LEU A 10 10.73 1.27 0.88
CA LEU A 10 9.92 2.36 0.31
C LEU A 10 8.42 2.20 0.62
N VAL A 11 7.90 0.97 0.65
CA VAL A 11 6.51 0.69 1.07
C VAL A 11 6.29 1.11 2.52
N VAL A 12 7.23 0.80 3.41
CA VAL A 12 7.17 1.22 4.82
C VAL A 12 7.21 2.75 4.93
N VAL A 13 8.11 3.41 4.20
CA VAL A 13 8.19 4.88 4.15
C VAL A 13 6.88 5.48 3.66
N GLN A 14 6.26 4.90 2.63
CA GLN A 14 4.96 5.36 2.12
C GLN A 14 3.84 5.21 3.16
N TYR A 15 3.81 4.10 3.91
CA TYR A 15 2.85 3.92 5.00
C TYR A 15 3.05 4.95 6.12
N LEU A 16 4.29 5.22 6.52
CA LEU A 16 4.61 6.27 7.50
C LEU A 16 4.19 7.65 7.00
N PHE A 17 4.42 7.96 5.71
CA PHE A 17 3.94 9.19 5.08
C PHE A 17 2.42 9.34 5.24
N PHE A 18 1.60 8.33 4.90
CA PHE A 18 0.15 8.40 5.10
C PHE A 18 -0.25 8.51 6.58
N THR A 19 0.50 7.89 7.49
CA THR A 19 0.29 8.03 8.93
C THR A 19 0.48 9.49 9.39
N THR A 20 1.50 10.19 8.87
CA THR A 20 1.66 11.63 9.16
C THR A 20 0.50 12.47 8.61
N LEU A 21 -0.06 12.10 7.45
CA LEU A 21 -1.23 12.80 6.89
C LEU A 21 -2.47 12.64 7.76
N VAL A 22 -2.70 11.44 8.32
CA VAL A 22 -3.78 11.22 9.29
C VAL A 22 -3.58 12.09 10.53
N GLY A 23 -2.35 12.15 11.08
CA GLY A 23 -2.04 13.01 12.22
C GLY A 23 -2.34 14.49 11.94
N ARG A 24 -1.96 14.99 10.76
CA ARG A 24 -2.29 16.36 10.31
C ARG A 24 -3.80 16.55 10.14
N ALA A 25 -4.51 15.57 9.58
CA ALA A 25 -5.95 15.63 9.41
C ALA A 25 -6.70 15.68 10.76
N ARG A 26 -6.23 14.95 11.79
CA ARG A 26 -6.79 15.04 13.15
C ARG A 26 -6.77 16.47 13.68
N GLY A 27 -5.63 17.14 13.58
CA GLY A 27 -5.51 18.54 14.00
C GLY A 27 -6.38 19.47 13.16
N ARG A 28 -6.35 19.32 11.83
CA ARG A 28 -7.12 20.17 10.90
C ARG A 28 -8.63 20.07 11.11
N TYR A 29 -9.14 18.88 11.39
CA TYR A 29 -10.58 18.61 11.48
C TYR A 29 -11.09 18.43 12.92
N GLY A 30 -10.24 18.64 13.93
CA GLY A 30 -10.64 18.57 15.34
C GLY A 30 -10.97 17.16 15.85
N VAL A 31 -10.51 16.10 15.19
CA VAL A 31 -10.81 14.70 15.57
C VAL A 31 -9.82 14.22 16.63
N LYS A 32 -10.21 14.34 17.89
CA LYS A 32 -9.42 13.89 19.05
C LYS A 32 -9.38 12.37 19.15
N ALA A 33 -8.22 11.81 19.52
CA ALA A 33 -8.14 10.39 19.87
C ALA A 33 -9.04 10.08 21.09
N PRO A 34 -9.66 8.89 21.18
CA PRO A 34 -9.51 7.71 20.32
C PRO A 34 -10.43 7.70 19.08
N ALA A 35 -11.15 8.78 18.78
CA ALA A 35 -12.12 8.78 17.69
C ALA A 35 -11.45 8.52 16.33
N VAL A 36 -12.12 7.69 15.53
CA VAL A 36 -11.75 7.33 14.15
C VAL A 36 -12.85 7.71 13.14
N THR A 37 -13.87 8.42 13.60
CA THR A 37 -14.96 8.99 12.83
C THR A 37 -15.11 10.48 13.17
N GLY A 38 -15.68 11.27 12.26
CA GLY A 38 -15.83 12.71 12.44
C GLY A 38 -16.04 13.43 11.11
N HIS A 39 -15.14 14.36 10.77
CA HIS A 39 -15.23 15.07 9.50
C HIS A 39 -14.91 14.15 8.32
N GLU A 40 -15.69 14.20 7.25
CA GLU A 40 -15.53 13.31 6.08
C GLU A 40 -14.11 13.37 5.49
N GLY A 41 -13.52 14.56 5.37
CA GLY A 41 -12.13 14.73 4.94
C GLY A 41 -11.10 14.01 5.81
N PHE A 42 -11.32 13.91 7.13
CA PHE A 42 -10.48 13.10 8.01
C PHE A 42 -10.68 11.61 7.73
N GLU A 43 -11.94 11.17 7.64
CA GLU A 43 -12.26 9.76 7.41
C GLU A 43 -11.67 9.25 6.10
N ARG A 44 -11.71 10.06 5.02
CA ARG A 44 -11.08 9.72 3.74
C ARG A 44 -9.58 9.48 3.87
N VAL A 45 -8.85 10.36 4.57
CA VAL A 45 -7.39 10.21 4.79
C VAL A 45 -7.09 9.01 5.69
N TYR A 46 -7.90 8.81 6.73
CA TYR A 46 -7.81 7.65 7.63
C TYR A 46 -8.01 6.33 6.86
N ARG A 47 -9.01 6.26 5.98
CA ARG A 47 -9.29 5.08 5.14
C ARG A 47 -8.15 4.78 4.16
N VAL A 48 -7.48 5.80 3.62
CA VAL A 48 -6.27 5.61 2.79
C VAL A 48 -5.15 4.95 3.58
N GLN A 49 -4.89 5.43 4.81
CA GLN A 49 -3.83 4.89 5.66
C GLN A 49 -4.14 3.45 6.11
N MET A 50 -5.37 3.17 6.56
CA MET A 50 -5.80 1.82 6.95
C MET A 50 -5.76 0.84 5.78
N ASN A 51 -6.26 1.21 4.60
CA ASN A 51 -6.20 0.33 3.44
C ASN A 51 -4.76 0.06 2.96
N THR A 52 -3.87 1.03 3.14
CA THR A 52 -2.44 0.83 2.87
C THR A 52 -1.84 -0.15 3.87
N LEU A 53 -2.17 -0.05 5.16
CA LEU A 53 -1.74 -1.01 6.19
C LEU A 53 -2.19 -2.44 5.86
N GLU A 54 -3.49 -2.63 5.58
CA GLU A 54 -4.07 -3.92 5.23
C GLU A 54 -3.33 -4.58 4.06
N LEU A 55 -3.04 -3.80 3.02
CA LEU A 55 -2.40 -4.34 1.83
C LEU A 55 -0.88 -4.46 1.97
N MET A 56 -0.23 -3.65 2.79
CA MET A 56 1.19 -3.80 3.12
C MET A 56 1.45 -5.12 3.86
N VAL A 57 0.56 -5.53 4.76
CA VAL A 57 0.65 -6.80 5.51
C VAL A 57 0.64 -8.01 4.56
N ALA A 58 -0.11 -7.94 3.47
CA ALA A 58 -0.09 -8.99 2.43
C ALA A 58 1.09 -8.84 1.45
N LEU A 59 1.43 -7.60 1.08
CA LEU A 59 2.47 -7.30 0.10
C LEU A 59 3.85 -7.76 0.57
N LEU A 60 4.30 -7.33 1.77
CA LEU A 60 5.69 -7.53 2.20
C LEU A 60 6.07 -9.02 2.31
N PRO A 61 5.28 -9.90 2.97
CA PRO A 61 5.58 -11.32 3.01
C PRO A 61 5.57 -11.93 1.60
N SER A 62 4.59 -11.58 0.77
CA SER A 62 4.49 -12.09 -0.60
C SER A 62 5.68 -11.68 -1.45
N LEU A 63 6.14 -10.43 -1.32
CA LEU A 63 7.32 -9.89 -1.99
C LEU A 63 8.58 -10.66 -1.61
N PHE A 64 8.83 -10.84 -0.30
CA PHE A 64 10.02 -11.54 0.17
C PHE A 64 10.02 -13.03 -0.19
N VAL A 65 8.86 -13.71 -0.09
CA VAL A 65 8.77 -15.12 -0.47
C VAL A 65 8.92 -15.27 -1.99
N ALA A 66 8.29 -14.43 -2.80
CA ALA A 66 8.44 -14.46 -4.26
C ALA A 66 9.90 -14.23 -4.69
N ALA A 67 10.63 -13.32 -4.03
CA ALA A 67 12.04 -13.05 -4.31
C ALA A 67 12.97 -14.25 -4.09
N ARG A 68 12.53 -15.28 -3.34
CA ARG A 68 13.31 -16.52 -3.17
C ARG A 68 13.27 -17.42 -4.41
N PHE A 69 12.23 -17.31 -5.23
CA PHE A 69 11.98 -18.23 -6.34
C PHE A 69 12.04 -17.56 -7.72
N TRP A 70 11.85 -16.23 -7.78
CA TRP A 70 11.75 -15.48 -9.03
C TRP A 70 12.83 -14.38 -9.10
N PRO A 71 13.23 -13.91 -10.30
CA PRO A 71 14.28 -12.89 -10.43
C PRO A 71 13.89 -11.60 -9.71
N ALA A 72 14.86 -11.02 -9.00
CA ALA A 72 14.65 -9.88 -8.10
C ALA A 72 14.11 -8.64 -8.84
N GLU A 73 14.49 -8.44 -10.10
CA GLU A 73 14.07 -7.31 -10.94
C GLU A 73 12.57 -7.34 -11.21
N TRP A 74 12.01 -8.52 -11.51
CA TRP A 74 10.59 -8.70 -11.75
C TRP A 74 9.78 -8.49 -10.46
N VAL A 75 10.24 -9.10 -9.36
CA VAL A 75 9.59 -8.99 -8.05
C VAL A 75 9.58 -7.53 -7.56
N ALA A 76 10.72 -6.85 -7.65
CA ALA A 76 10.84 -5.43 -7.32
C ALA A 76 9.99 -4.55 -8.24
N GLY A 77 9.96 -4.83 -9.54
CA GLY A 77 9.13 -4.10 -10.51
C GLY A 77 7.64 -4.15 -10.16
N ILE A 78 7.12 -5.33 -9.79
CA ILE A 78 5.73 -5.49 -9.35
C ILE A 78 5.47 -4.69 -8.07
N GLY A 79 6.38 -4.75 -7.09
CA GLY A 79 6.29 -3.94 -5.87
C GLY A 79 6.35 -2.43 -6.14
N ALA A 80 7.08 -1.98 -7.17
CA ALA A 80 7.11 -0.58 -7.57
C ALA A 80 5.77 -0.12 -8.16
N VAL A 81 5.05 -0.97 -8.90
CA VAL A 81 3.69 -0.68 -9.38
C VAL A 81 2.75 -0.41 -8.21
N TYR A 82 2.84 -1.19 -7.13
CA TYR A 82 2.07 -0.94 -5.89
C TYR A 82 2.35 0.46 -5.35
N LEU A 83 3.62 0.88 -5.26
CA LEU A 83 3.99 2.20 -4.72
C LEU A 83 3.34 3.33 -5.52
N VAL A 84 3.36 3.24 -6.85
CA VAL A 84 2.72 4.22 -7.73
C VAL A 84 1.19 4.19 -7.56
N GLY A 85 0.60 2.99 -7.55
CA GLY A 85 -0.82 2.79 -7.36
C GLY A 85 -1.35 3.44 -6.08
N ARG A 86 -0.57 3.40 -4.99
CA ARG A 86 -0.91 4.01 -3.70
C ARG A 86 -0.96 5.53 -3.73
N PHE A 87 -0.04 6.19 -4.42
CA PHE A 87 -0.11 7.64 -4.59
C PHE A 87 -1.32 8.05 -5.42
N ILE A 88 -1.65 7.29 -6.47
CA ILE A 88 -2.87 7.51 -7.27
C ILE A 88 -4.11 7.29 -6.41
N TYR A 89 -4.17 6.21 -5.65
CA TYR A 89 -5.27 5.89 -4.74
C TYR A 89 -5.51 7.01 -3.73
N TRP A 90 -4.46 7.46 -3.06
CA TRP A 90 -4.54 8.56 -2.09
C TRP A 90 -5.13 9.82 -2.72
N ARG A 91 -4.57 10.29 -3.84
CA ARG A 91 -5.03 11.52 -4.51
C ARG A 91 -6.48 11.41 -4.97
N ALA A 92 -6.84 10.29 -5.59
CA ALA A 92 -8.20 10.03 -6.05
C ALA A 92 -9.19 9.95 -4.89
N TYR A 93 -8.87 9.22 -3.82
CA TYR A 93 -9.76 9.03 -2.69
C TYR A 93 -10.04 10.34 -1.94
N VAL A 94 -9.01 11.17 -1.73
CA VAL A 94 -9.16 12.45 -1.03
C VAL A 94 -9.96 13.45 -1.87
N ALA A 95 -9.72 13.52 -3.18
CA ALA A 95 -10.42 14.43 -4.08
C ALA A 95 -11.87 14.02 -4.34
N ALA A 96 -12.10 12.77 -4.77
CA ALA A 96 -13.41 12.24 -5.12
C ALA A 96 -13.46 10.72 -4.83
N PRO A 97 -14.10 10.28 -3.73
CA PRO A 97 -14.07 8.89 -3.29
C PRO A 97 -14.52 7.87 -4.34
N ALA A 98 -15.41 8.25 -5.26
CA ALA A 98 -15.87 7.41 -6.36
C ALA A 98 -14.76 7.07 -7.38
N GLY A 99 -13.73 7.92 -7.52
CA GLY A 99 -12.63 7.76 -8.48
C GLY A 99 -11.51 6.82 -8.02
N ARG A 100 -11.60 6.22 -6.83
CA ARG A 100 -10.51 5.43 -6.22
C ARG A 100 -10.20 4.10 -6.91
N GLY A 101 -11.05 3.64 -7.82
CA GLY A 101 -11.00 2.28 -8.39
C GLY A 101 -9.68 1.97 -9.09
N LEU A 102 -9.17 2.89 -9.91
CA LEU A 102 -7.92 2.68 -10.65
C LEU A 102 -6.71 2.57 -9.71
N GLY A 103 -6.59 3.49 -8.74
CA GLY A 103 -5.52 3.42 -7.74
C GLY A 103 -5.61 2.16 -6.88
N PHE A 104 -6.82 1.70 -6.56
CA PHE A 104 -7.02 0.46 -5.83
C PHE A 104 -6.57 -0.76 -6.64
N GLY A 105 -6.95 -0.84 -7.92
CA GLY A 105 -6.52 -1.92 -8.82
C GLY A 105 -5.00 -1.98 -8.96
N LEU A 106 -4.35 -0.83 -9.19
CA LEU A 106 -2.90 -0.71 -9.27
C LEU A 106 -2.18 -1.05 -7.95
N SER A 107 -2.90 -1.18 -6.84
CA SER A 107 -2.33 -1.56 -5.56
C SER A 107 -2.69 -2.99 -5.14
N MET A 108 -3.86 -3.51 -5.51
CA MET A 108 -4.29 -4.88 -5.18
C MET A 108 -3.72 -5.91 -6.16
N LEU A 109 -3.68 -5.61 -7.46
CA LEU A 109 -3.19 -6.55 -8.46
C LEU A 109 -1.71 -6.94 -8.25
N PRO A 110 -0.80 -6.02 -7.90
CA PRO A 110 0.57 -6.39 -7.53
C PRO A 110 0.65 -7.33 -6.33
N VAL A 111 -0.20 -7.13 -5.33
CA VAL A 111 -0.26 -7.99 -4.14
C VAL A 111 -0.67 -9.41 -4.52
N LEU A 112 -1.74 -9.54 -5.32
CA LEU A 112 -2.22 -10.84 -5.81
C LEU A 112 -1.17 -11.52 -6.70
N ALA A 113 -0.52 -10.78 -7.60
CA ALA A 113 0.52 -11.33 -8.46
C ALA A 113 1.69 -11.87 -7.63
N LEU A 114 2.20 -11.09 -6.66
CA LEU A 114 3.29 -11.53 -5.79
C LEU A 114 2.89 -12.71 -4.90
N LEU A 115 1.67 -12.74 -4.39
CA LEU A 115 1.15 -13.86 -3.61
C LEU A 115 1.12 -15.15 -4.44
N LEU A 116 0.59 -15.07 -5.67
CA LEU A 116 0.54 -16.21 -6.58
C LEU A 116 1.94 -16.68 -7.00
N MET A 117 2.86 -15.75 -7.27
CA MET A 117 4.26 -16.06 -7.52
C MET A 117 4.91 -16.77 -6.32
N ALA A 118 4.69 -16.26 -5.11
CA ALA A 118 5.20 -16.86 -3.88
C ALA A 118 4.67 -18.30 -3.68
N LEU A 119 3.37 -18.52 -3.86
CA LEU A 119 2.74 -19.84 -3.76
C LEU A 119 3.23 -20.79 -4.85
N ALA A 120 3.26 -20.35 -6.11
CA ALA A 120 3.75 -21.16 -7.22
C ALA A 120 5.22 -21.53 -7.02
N GLY A 121 6.04 -20.59 -6.55
CA GLY A 121 7.44 -20.87 -6.20
C GLY A 121 7.57 -21.92 -5.12
N ALA A 122 6.80 -21.81 -4.03
CA ALA A 122 6.87 -22.73 -2.90
C ALA A 122 6.30 -24.14 -3.17
N ILE A 123 5.41 -24.29 -4.16
CA ILE A 123 4.80 -25.58 -4.51
C ILE A 123 5.58 -26.28 -5.63
N LEU A 124 6.08 -25.52 -6.61
CA LEU A 124 6.66 -26.08 -7.84
C LEU A 124 8.19 -26.21 -7.82
N ARG A 125 8.86 -25.67 -6.80
CA ARG A 125 10.33 -25.68 -6.67
C ARG A 125 10.76 -26.07 -5.27
#